data_AF-A0A6L9SAJ4-F1
#
_entry.id   AF-A0A6L9SAJ4-F1
#
_cell.length_a   1.000
_cell.length_b   1.000
_cell.length_c   1.000
_cell.angle_alpha   90.00
_cell.angle_beta   90.00
_cell.angle_gamma   90.00
#
_symmetry.space_group_name_H-M   'P 1'
#
loop_
_entity.id
_entity.type
_entity.pdbx_description
1 polymer ?
#
loop_
_entity_poly.entity_id
_entity_poly.type
_entity_poly.pdbx_seq_one_letter_code
_entity_poly.pdbx_strand_id
1 'polypeptide(L)' 'MSGEREELARLVEEIPDEQVPRALAEMRKHLRPVRNRPWPPAWFGSAPGDGTAVGANSEEHLADGFGQYK' A
#
# COMPACT_ATOMS: atom_id res chain seq x y z
N MET A 1 12.77 -7.29 14.95
CA MET A 1 12.34 -5.93 14.58
C MET A 1 13.09 -4.95 15.49
N SER A 2 13.13 -3.63 15.21
CA SER A 2 13.67 -2.68 16.19
C SER A 2 12.77 -2.68 17.43
N GLY A 3 13.33 -2.68 18.64
CA GLY A 3 12.55 -2.68 19.88
C GLY A 3 11.55 -1.51 19.96
N GLU A 4 11.89 -0.38 19.36
CA GLU A 4 11.01 0.81 19.25
C GLU A 4 9.75 0.53 18.43
N ARG A 5 9.84 -0.33 17.40
CA ARG A 5 8.66 -0.71 16.59
C ARG A 5 7.73 -1.65 17.34
N GLU A 6 8.28 -2.53 18.15
CA GLU A 6 7.49 -3.44 19.00
C GLU A 6 6.81 -2.68 20.13
N GLU A 7 7.48 -1.68 20.71
CA GLU A 7 6.88 -0.76 21.68
C GLU A 7 5.73 0.05 21.08
N LEU A 8 5.93 0.63 19.88
CA LEU A 8 4.86 1.38 19.20
C LEU A 8 3.64 0.49 18.90
N ALA A 9 3.84 -0.77 18.48
CA ALA A 9 2.75 -1.70 18.22
C ALA A 9 1.92 -1.96 19.48
N ARG A 10 2.57 -2.16 20.64
CA ARG A 10 1.88 -2.34 21.92
C ARG A 10 1.05 -1.11 22.32
N LEU A 11 1.61 0.10 22.17
CA LEU A 11 0.90 1.34 22.47
C LEU A 11 -0.35 1.55 21.59
N VAL A 12 -0.33 1.07 20.35
CA VAL A 12 -1.49 1.14 19.45
C VAL A 12 -2.62 0.22 19.92
N GLU A 13 -2.31 -0.95 20.46
CA GLU A 13 -3.32 -1.88 20.99
C GLU A 13 -3.92 -1.41 22.31
N GLU A 14 -3.18 -0.64 23.11
CA GLU A 14 -3.62 -0.17 24.43
C GLU A 14 -4.34 1.19 24.40
N ILE A 15 -4.40 1.86 23.25
CA ILE A 15 -4.99 3.19 23.17
C ILE A 15 -6.54 3.12 23.29
N PRO A 16 -7.17 3.98 24.11
CA PRO A 16 -8.63 4.06 24.14
C PRO A 16 -9.21 4.52 22.80
N ASP A 17 -10.35 3.94 22.40
CA ASP A 17 -11.02 4.20 21.12
C ASP A 17 -11.31 5.69 20.90
N GLU A 18 -11.64 6.44 21.96
CA GLU A 18 -11.92 7.88 21.88
C GLU A 18 -10.66 8.70 21.53
N GLN A 19 -9.48 8.15 21.79
CA GLN A 19 -8.19 8.78 21.53
C GLN A 19 -7.58 8.37 20.18
N VAL A 20 -8.07 7.29 19.56
CA VAL A 20 -7.63 6.80 18.24
C VAL A 20 -7.66 7.91 17.17
N PRO A 21 -8.73 8.71 17.02
CA PRO A 21 -8.77 9.75 15.98
C PRO A 21 -7.65 10.79 16.11
N ARG A 22 -7.30 11.15 17.36
CA ARG A 22 -6.23 12.11 17.65
C ARG A 22 -4.86 11.52 17.38
N ALA A 23 -4.62 10.28 17.82
CA ALA A 23 -3.35 9.58 17.57
C ALA A 23 -3.10 9.37 16.08
N LEU A 24 -4.14 9.00 15.31
CA LEU A 24 -4.07 8.91 13.85
C LEU A 24 -3.73 10.25 13.20
N ALA A 25 -4.29 11.36 13.68
CA ALA A 25 -3.99 12.68 13.15
C ALA A 25 -2.50 13.05 13.32
N GLU A 26 -1.92 12.80 14.49
CA GLU A 26 -0.49 13.05 14.75
C GLU A 26 0.41 12.14 13.91
N MET A 27 0.15 10.83 13.89
CA MET A 27 0.93 9.89 13.08
C MET A 27 0.89 10.23 11.59
N ARG A 28 -0.28 10.65 11.06
CA ARG A 28 -0.41 11.09 9.67
C ARG A 28 0.45 12.31 9.34
N LYS A 29 0.70 13.23 10.28
CA LYS A 29 1.62 14.37 10.06
C LYS A 29 3.05 13.87 9.85
N HIS A 30 3.51 12.88 10.61
CA HIS A 30 4.82 12.27 10.44
C HIS A 30 4.97 11.45 9.15
N LEU A 31 3.85 10.96 8.60
CA LEU A 31 3.83 10.20 7.34
C LEU A 31 3.63 11.08 6.10
N ARG A 32 3.14 12.32 6.21
CA ARG A 32 3.04 13.28 5.09
C ARG A 32 4.36 13.51 4.35
N PRO A 33 5.53 13.61 5.01
CA PRO A 33 6.83 13.67 4.33
C PRO A 33 7.08 12.52 3.34
N VAL A 34 6.55 11.31 3.62
CA VAL A 34 6.68 10.13 2.75
C VAL A 34 5.73 10.20 1.53
N ARG A 35 4.61 10.94 1.65
CA ARG A 35 3.59 11.07 0.60
C ARG A 35 3.94 12.04 -0.53
N ASN A 36 5.03 12.80 -0.43
CA ASN A 36 5.54 13.59 -1.57
C ASN A 36 6.09 12.71 -2.71
N ARG A 37 6.14 11.38 -2.51
CA ARG A 37 6.31 10.42 -3.60
C ARG A 37 4.92 10.03 -4.12
N PRO A 38 4.57 10.33 -5.39
CA PRO A 38 3.26 9.97 -5.92
C PRO A 38 3.04 8.46 -5.80
N TRP A 39 1.86 8.09 -5.29
CA TRP A 39 1.33 6.74 -5.40
C TRP A 39 0.23 6.74 -6.47
N PRO A 40 0.27 5.79 -7.42
CA PRO A 40 1.30 4.77 -7.54
C PRO A 40 2.64 5.37 -8.04
N PRO A 41 3.79 4.79 -7.64
CA PRO A 41 5.10 5.17 -8.15
C PRO A 41 5.15 5.07 -9.67
N ALA A 42 6.01 5.84 -10.34
CA ALA A 42 6.13 5.82 -11.80
C ALA A 42 6.47 4.44 -12.39
N TRP A 43 7.07 3.54 -11.61
CA TRP A 43 7.39 2.16 -12.01
C TRP A 43 6.26 1.16 -11.72
N PHE A 44 5.22 1.55 -10.99
CA PHE A 44 4.12 0.67 -10.65
C PHE A 44 3.33 0.31 -11.92
N GLY A 45 3.17 -0.98 -12.19
CA GLY A 45 2.59 -1.48 -13.45
C GLY A 45 3.58 -1.50 -14.62
N SER A 46 4.83 -1.07 -14.44
CA SER A 46 5.88 -1.25 -15.45
C SER A 46 6.54 -2.62 -15.25
N ALA A 47 6.55 -3.44 -16.30
CA ALA A 47 7.32 -4.67 -16.37
C ALA A 47 8.21 -4.61 -17.62
N PRO A 48 9.47 -5.08 -17.56
CA PRO A 48 10.29 -5.24 -18.74
C PRO A 48 9.60 -6.24 -19.68
N GLY A 49 9.24 -5.78 -20.88
CA GLY A 49 8.61 -6.61 -21.90
C GLY A 49 9.64 -7.32 -22.76
N ASP A 50 9.30 -8.52 -23.20
CA ASP A 50 9.99 -9.29 -24.24
C ASP A 50 9.50 -8.94 -25.66
N GLY A 51 8.73 -7.86 -25.80
CA GLY A 51 8.05 -7.44 -27.03
C GLY A 51 6.56 -7.82 -27.09
N THR A 52 6.08 -8.61 -26.12
CA THR A 52 4.66 -8.99 -26.03
C THR A 52 3.89 -7.93 -25.23
N ALA A 53 2.91 -7.26 -25.85
CA ALA A 53 2.15 -6.17 -25.24
C ALA A 53 1.07 -6.64 -24.24
N VAL A 54 1.38 -7.61 -23.37
CA VAL A 54 0.43 -8.23 -22.43
C VAL A 54 -0.23 -7.20 -21.51
N GLY A 55 0.51 -6.16 -21.11
CA GLY A 55 -0.05 -5.05 -20.32
C GLY A 55 -1.08 -4.20 -21.09
N ALA A 56 -0.91 -4.05 -22.41
CA ALA A 56 -1.80 -3.22 -23.25
C ALA A 56 -3.18 -3.88 -23.45
N ASN A 57 -3.23 -5.21 -23.42
CA ASN A 57 -4.47 -5.99 -23.56
C ASN A 57 -4.93 -6.57 -22.22
N SER A 58 -4.57 -5.92 -21.11
CA SER A 58 -4.88 -6.43 -19.77
C SER A 58 -6.38 -6.61 -19.53
N GLU A 59 -7.23 -5.74 -20.08
CA GLU A 59 -8.69 -5.89 -19.98
C GLU A 59 -9.20 -7.14 -20.71
N GLU A 60 -8.66 -7.45 -21.88
CA GLU A 60 -8.99 -8.66 -22.65
C GLU A 60 -8.53 -9.93 -21.91
N HIS A 61 -7.29 -9.92 -21.40
CA HIS A 61 -6.73 -11.05 -20.66
C HIS A 61 -7.43 -11.32 -19.33
N LEU A 62 -8.10 -10.32 -18.76
CA LEU A 62 -8.80 -10.41 -17.49
C LEU A 62 -10.32 -10.52 -17.65
N ALA A 63 -10.83 -10.58 -18.88
CA ALA A 63 -12.27 -10.63 -19.16
C ALA A 63 -12.96 -11.84 -18.51
N ASP A 64 -12.26 -12.96 -18.41
CA ASP A 64 -12.76 -14.20 -17.77
C ASP A 64 -12.59 -14.19 -16.24
N GLY A 65 -12.09 -13.10 -15.66
CA GLY A 65 -11.84 -12.96 -14.23
C GLY A 65 -10.45 -13.43 -13.79
N PHE A 66 -9.93 -12.80 -12.74
CA PHE A 66 -8.60 -13.12 -12.21
C PHE A 66 -8.63 -14.44 -11.41
N GLY A 67 -7.73 -15.37 -11.74
CA GLY A 67 -7.54 -16.60 -10.95
C GLY A 67 -8.62 -17.67 -11.10
N GLN A 68 -9.47 -17.59 -12.14
CA GLN A 68 -10.35 -18.69 -12.51
C GLN A 68 -9.50 -19.81 -13.13
N TYR A 69 -9.12 -20.80 -12.32
CA TYR A 69 -8.60 -22.07 -12.84
C TYR A 69 -9.74 -22.80 -13.54
N LYS A 70 -9.52 -23.24 -14.78
CA LYS A 70 -10.31 -24.34 -15.37
C LYS A 70 -9.92 -25.65 -14.72
#